data_AF-A0A0Q9R3D0-F1
#
_entry.id   AF-A0A0Q9R3D0-F1
#
_cell.length_a   1.000
_cell.length_b   1.000
_cell.length_c   1.000
_cell.angle_alpha   90.00
_cell.angle_beta   90.00
_cell.angle_gamma   90.00
#
_symmetry.space_group_name_H-M   'P 1'
#
loop_
_entity.id
_entity.type
_entity.pdbx_description
1 polymer ?
#
loop_
_entity_poly.entity_id
_entity_poly.type
_entity_poly.pdbx_seq_one_letter_code
_entity_poly.pdbx_strand_id
1 'polypeptide(L)'
;MATMSMNKIIHAAVRRDVTRTEQALRGLPDGDGERARQVQRAWQHLVKELTHHHEAEDSLAWPFLLSRGVDPDLMATMEGEHGAMRDALAAASRAIDGLLVDPTTSRAGDAADEVARARTVIDAHLRHEEDDIEPLIAAYEDDPEWKAAAKGMRPSRLTDAGDALAWMQDGAGEQERASLRATIPAPVIAVMTTVFGRRYRREIAPTWQVG
;
A
#
# COMPACT_ATOMS: atom_id res chain seq x y z
N MET A 1 22.03 -8.78 -2.99
CA MET A 1 20.84 -8.77 -2.11
C MET A 1 19.82 -9.69 -2.73
N ALA A 2 19.05 -10.43 -1.94
CA ALA A 2 17.96 -11.25 -2.47
C ALA A 2 16.89 -10.34 -3.11
N THR A 3 16.34 -10.78 -4.24
CA THR A 3 15.25 -10.10 -4.94
C THR A 3 13.99 -10.16 -4.08
N MET A 4 13.30 -9.03 -3.91
CA MET A 4 12.01 -8.98 -3.22
C MET A 4 10.89 -9.52 -4.12
N SER A 5 9.91 -10.20 -3.52
CA SER A 5 8.66 -10.53 -4.18
C SER A 5 7.87 -9.26 -4.53
N MET A 6 6.88 -9.37 -5.43
CA MET A 6 5.96 -8.26 -5.69
C MET A 6 5.23 -7.83 -4.41
N ASN A 7 4.87 -8.78 -3.54
CA ASN A 7 4.20 -8.52 -2.27
C ASN A 7 5.04 -7.59 -1.37
N LYS A 8 6.30 -7.97 -1.14
CA LYS A 8 7.24 -7.16 -0.35
C LYS A 8 7.50 -5.76 -0.95
N ILE A 9 7.44 -5.61 -2.27
CA ILE A 9 7.56 -4.29 -2.91
C ILE A 9 6.33 -3.42 -2.60
N ILE A 10 5.12 -3.99 -2.66
CA ILE A 10 3.88 -3.30 -2.28
C ILE A 10 3.95 -2.93 -0.79
N HIS A 11 4.31 -3.87 0.08
CA HIS A 11 4.43 -3.62 1.52
C HIS A 11 5.44 -2.52 1.84
N ALA A 12 6.60 -2.50 1.16
CA ALA A 12 7.58 -1.43 1.32
C ALA A 12 6.99 -0.06 0.95
N ALA A 13 6.20 0.02 -0.13
CA ALA A 13 5.51 1.25 -0.52
C ALA A 13 4.46 1.69 0.51
N VAL A 14 3.72 0.74 1.10
CA VAL A 14 2.75 0.98 2.18
C VAL A 14 3.45 1.58 3.40
N ARG A 15 4.48 0.89 3.92
CA ARG A 15 5.23 1.34 5.12
C ARG A 15 5.82 2.74 4.93
N ARG A 16 6.37 2.99 3.74
CA ARG A 16 6.92 4.29 3.35
C ARG A 16 5.86 5.39 3.38
N ASP A 17 4.69 5.17 2.77
CA ASP A 17 3.69 6.22 2.61
C ASP A 17 2.86 6.48 3.88
N VAL A 18 2.66 5.46 4.74
CA VAL A 18 2.11 5.70 6.09
C VAL A 18 3.06 6.60 6.89
N THR A 19 4.36 6.31 6.85
CA THR A 19 5.39 7.11 7.53
C THR A 19 5.46 8.54 6.99
N ARG A 20 5.44 8.71 5.65
CA ARG A 20 5.42 10.03 5.01
C ARG A 20 4.17 10.83 5.38
N THR A 21 3.01 10.18 5.43
CA THR A 21 1.76 10.83 5.84
C THR A 21 1.85 11.32 7.28
N GLU A 22 2.31 10.47 8.21
CA GLU A 22 2.52 10.84 9.61
C GLU A 22 3.42 12.07 9.72
N GLN A 23 4.59 12.05 9.07
CA GLN A 23 5.56 13.14 9.08
C GLN A 23 4.99 14.43 8.48
N ALA A 24 4.27 14.34 7.35
CA ALA A 24 3.68 15.49 6.70
C ALA A 24 2.59 16.15 7.55
N LEU A 25 1.81 15.38 8.32
CA LEU A 25 0.83 15.90 9.27
C LEU A 25 1.51 16.57 10.48
N ARG A 26 2.58 15.98 11.03
CA ARG A 26 3.33 16.59 12.15
C ARG A 26 3.97 17.92 11.78
N GLY A 27 4.41 18.07 10.53
CA GLY A 27 5.02 19.30 10.01
C GLY A 27 4.04 20.28 9.37
N LEU A 28 2.73 20.03 9.45
CA LEU A 28 1.74 20.85 8.76
C LEU A 28 1.61 22.24 9.41
N PRO A 29 1.83 23.35 8.65
CA PRO A 29 1.69 24.70 9.18
C PRO A 29 0.24 25.03 9.54
N ASP A 30 0.05 25.82 10.60
CA ASP A 30 -1.27 26.27 11.03
C ASP A 30 -1.97 27.06 9.90
N GLY A 31 -3.20 26.68 9.57
CA GLY A 31 -4.00 27.30 8.52
C GLY A 31 -3.72 26.80 7.09
N ASP A 32 -2.73 25.92 6.87
CA ASP A 32 -2.35 25.47 5.52
C ASP A 32 -3.28 24.38 4.97
N GLY A 33 -4.47 24.81 4.54
CA GLY A 33 -5.47 23.95 3.95
C GLY A 33 -5.06 23.36 2.59
N GLU A 34 -4.12 23.98 1.86
CA GLU A 34 -3.62 23.40 0.61
C GLU A 34 -2.74 22.19 0.89
N ARG A 35 -1.80 22.33 1.84
CA ARG A 35 -0.97 21.21 2.29
C ARG A 35 -1.81 20.08 2.86
N ALA A 36 -2.82 20.40 3.67
CA ALA A 36 -3.75 19.40 4.21
C ALA A 36 -4.44 18.59 3.09
N ARG A 37 -4.90 19.26 2.02
CA ARG A 37 -5.51 18.59 0.85
C ARG A 37 -4.52 17.71 0.08
N GLN A 38 -3.26 18.11 -0.04
CA GLN A 38 -2.23 17.28 -0.68
C GLN A 38 -2.01 15.99 0.12
N VAL A 39 -1.85 16.09 1.44
CA VAL A 39 -1.69 14.94 2.34
C VAL A 39 -2.91 14.03 2.30
N GLN A 40 -4.13 14.59 2.32
CA GLN A 40 -5.36 13.81 2.20
C GLN A 40 -5.43 13.02 0.89
N ARG A 41 -5.12 13.65 -0.26
CA ARG A 41 -5.12 12.94 -1.56
C ARG A 41 -4.11 11.79 -1.58
N ALA A 42 -2.93 12.00 -1.00
CA ALA A 42 -1.91 10.96 -0.92
C ALA A 42 -2.33 9.82 0.01
N TRP A 43 -2.92 10.13 1.17
CA TRP A 43 -3.50 9.15 2.07
C TRP A 43 -4.62 8.33 1.42
N GLN A 44 -5.55 8.98 0.72
CA GLN A 44 -6.63 8.29 0.01
C GLN A 44 -6.12 7.36 -1.09
N HIS A 45 -5.01 7.71 -1.74
CA HIS A 45 -4.38 6.82 -2.71
C HIS A 45 -3.78 5.58 -2.02
N LEU A 46 -3.03 5.76 -0.93
CA LEU A 46 -2.53 4.65 -0.13
C LEU A 46 -3.67 3.72 0.31
N VAL A 47 -4.75 4.27 0.87
CA VAL A 47 -5.92 3.49 1.30
C VAL A 47 -6.50 2.71 0.13
N LYS A 48 -6.66 3.34 -1.05
CA LYS A 48 -7.16 2.65 -2.25
C LYS A 48 -6.28 1.48 -2.66
N GLU A 49 -4.96 1.67 -2.74
CA GLU A 49 -4.03 0.61 -3.15
C GLU A 49 -4.00 -0.51 -2.12
N LEU A 50 -4.01 -0.18 -0.83
CA LEU A 50 -3.99 -1.15 0.26
C LEU A 50 -5.30 -1.95 0.39
N THR A 51 -6.44 -1.31 0.13
CA THR A 51 -7.73 -2.00 0.07
C THR A 51 -7.77 -2.97 -1.11
N HIS A 52 -7.34 -2.55 -2.31
CA HIS A 52 -7.29 -3.46 -3.45
C HIS A 52 -6.36 -4.65 -3.21
N HIS A 53 -5.22 -4.42 -2.54
CA HIS A 53 -4.25 -5.45 -2.20
C HIS A 53 -4.87 -6.56 -1.33
N HIS A 54 -5.37 -6.20 -0.15
CA HIS A 54 -5.91 -7.19 0.79
C HIS A 54 -7.25 -7.81 0.33
N GLU A 55 -8.11 -7.06 -0.38
CA GLU A 55 -9.32 -7.65 -0.96
C GLU A 55 -8.99 -8.69 -2.05
N ALA A 56 -7.90 -8.49 -2.80
CA ALA A 56 -7.43 -9.47 -3.77
C ALA A 56 -6.88 -10.72 -3.07
N GLU A 57 -6.23 -10.57 -1.92
CA GLU A 57 -5.76 -11.70 -1.12
C GLU A 57 -6.91 -12.52 -0.52
N ASP A 58 -7.86 -11.84 0.11
CA ASP A 58 -9.06 -12.47 0.68
C ASP A 58 -9.85 -13.25 -0.39
N SER A 59 -9.94 -12.71 -1.61
CA SER A 59 -10.73 -13.30 -2.68
C SER A 59 -10.00 -14.36 -3.51
N LEU A 60 -8.66 -14.35 -3.55
CA LEU A 60 -7.88 -15.21 -4.46
C LEU A 60 -6.77 -15.99 -3.74
N ALA A 61 -5.99 -15.35 -2.88
CA ALA A 61 -4.84 -15.98 -2.23
C ALA A 61 -5.27 -16.92 -1.11
N TRP A 62 -6.15 -16.49 -0.19
CA TRP A 62 -6.54 -17.32 0.95
C TRP A 62 -7.34 -18.55 0.50
N PRO A 63 -8.31 -18.45 -0.44
CA PRO A 63 -8.98 -19.63 -0.98
C PRO A 63 -8.02 -20.61 -1.67
N PHE A 64 -6.98 -20.10 -2.34
CA PHE A 64 -5.94 -20.95 -2.93
C PHE A 64 -5.14 -21.68 -1.85
N LEU A 65 -4.66 -21.00 -0.81
CA LEU A 65 -3.90 -21.63 0.26
C LEU A 65 -4.74 -22.70 1.01
N LEU A 66 -6.01 -22.41 1.26
CA LEU A 66 -6.96 -23.38 1.83
C LEU A 66 -7.11 -24.62 0.94
N SER A 67 -7.19 -24.45 -0.38
CA SER A 67 -7.28 -25.58 -1.32
C SER A 67 -6.04 -26.48 -1.30
N ARG A 68 -4.90 -25.94 -0.84
CA ARG A 68 -3.63 -26.67 -0.64
C ARG A 68 -3.42 -27.16 0.79
N GLY A 69 -4.45 -27.07 1.63
CA GLY A 69 -4.44 -27.61 2.99
C GLY A 69 -3.66 -26.78 3.99
N VAL A 70 -3.44 -25.49 3.71
CA VAL A 70 -2.95 -24.55 4.72
C VAL A 70 -3.98 -24.41 5.84
N ASP A 71 -3.49 -24.19 7.06
CA ASP A 71 -4.29 -24.12 8.27
C ASP A 71 -5.41 -23.07 8.15
N PRO A 72 -6.70 -23.46 8.27
CA PRO A 72 -7.81 -22.53 8.27
C PRO A 72 -7.75 -21.48 9.39
N ASP A 73 -7.17 -21.80 10.55
CA ASP A 73 -7.06 -20.85 11.66
C ASP A 73 -6.08 -19.72 11.33
N LEU A 74 -5.03 -20.01 10.55
CA LEU A 74 -4.11 -19.00 10.03
C LEU A 74 -4.84 -18.06 9.04
N MET A 75 -5.64 -18.59 8.12
CA MET A 75 -6.39 -17.78 7.16
C MET A 75 -7.44 -16.91 7.86
N ALA A 76 -8.14 -17.45 8.86
CA ALA A 76 -9.08 -16.69 9.67
C ALA A 76 -8.38 -15.56 10.47
N THR A 77 -7.14 -15.79 10.89
CA THR A 77 -6.31 -14.75 11.53
C THR A 77 -5.96 -13.64 10.54
N MET A 78 -5.50 -13.98 9.33
CA MET A 78 -5.20 -12.99 8.27
C MET A 78 -6.42 -12.13 7.92
N GLU A 79 -7.59 -12.76 7.73
CA GLU A 79 -8.85 -12.04 7.46
C GLU A 79 -9.24 -11.12 8.63
N GLY A 80 -9.05 -11.58 9.87
CA GLY A 80 -9.27 -10.77 11.08
C GLY A 80 -8.34 -9.54 11.13
N GLU A 81 -7.08 -9.70 10.75
CA GLU A 81 -6.09 -8.62 10.68
C GLU A 81 -6.44 -7.60 9.57
N HIS A 82 -6.90 -8.06 8.39
CA HIS A 82 -7.46 -7.17 7.37
C HIS A 82 -8.64 -6.35 7.91
N GLY A 83 -9.51 -6.98 8.72
CA GLY A 83 -10.60 -6.31 9.41
C GLY A 83 -10.12 -5.19 10.34
N ALA A 84 -9.15 -5.49 11.20
CA ALA A 84 -8.55 -4.50 12.10
C ALA A 84 -7.86 -3.37 11.33
N MET A 85 -7.17 -3.70 10.23
CA MET A 85 -6.52 -2.71 9.37
C MET A 85 -7.53 -1.76 8.73
N ARG A 86 -8.63 -2.27 8.18
CA ARG A 86 -9.70 -1.45 7.60
C ARG A 86 -10.24 -0.45 8.61
N ASP A 87 -10.47 -0.88 9.85
CA ASP A 87 -10.98 -0.01 10.92
C ASP A 87 -9.97 1.09 11.28
N ALA A 88 -8.67 0.77 11.33
CA ALA A 88 -7.61 1.73 11.58
C ALA A 88 -7.46 2.75 10.43
N LEU A 89 -7.50 2.29 9.17
CA LEU A 89 -7.49 3.17 7.99
C LEU A 89 -8.70 4.10 7.98
N ALA A 90 -9.88 3.62 8.36
CA ALA A 90 -11.09 4.43 8.46
C ALA A 90 -10.98 5.51 9.55
N ALA A 91 -10.37 5.19 10.71
CA ALA A 91 -10.12 6.16 11.78
C ALA A 91 -9.17 7.28 11.34
N ALA A 92 -8.02 6.93 10.75
CA ALA A 92 -7.07 7.89 10.22
C ALA A 92 -7.67 8.75 9.09
N SER A 93 -8.46 8.14 8.19
CA SER A 93 -9.15 8.87 7.13
C SER A 93 -10.11 9.92 7.69
N ARG A 94 -10.92 9.57 8.70
CA ARG A 94 -11.83 10.52 9.36
C ARG A 94 -11.08 11.69 10.01
N ALA A 95 -9.93 11.43 10.64
CA ALA A 95 -9.15 12.48 11.27
C ALA A 95 -8.53 13.44 10.24
N ILE A 96 -7.99 12.89 9.13
CA ILE A 96 -7.45 13.69 8.02
C ILE A 96 -8.57 14.50 7.32
N ASP A 97 -9.75 13.92 7.14
CA ASP A 97 -10.90 14.64 6.58
C ASP A 97 -11.36 15.77 7.53
N GLY A 98 -11.36 15.52 8.84
CA GLY A 98 -11.66 16.53 9.86
C GLY A 98 -10.66 17.69 9.88
N LEU A 99 -9.39 17.43 9.57
CA LEU A 99 -8.35 18.46 9.42
C LEU A 99 -8.67 19.42 8.26
N LEU A 100 -9.32 18.97 7.19
CA LEU A 100 -9.65 19.85 6.05
C LEU A 100 -10.68 20.92 6.39
N VAL A 101 -11.53 20.66 7.39
CA VAL A 101 -12.55 21.62 7.85
C VAL A 101 -11.91 22.76 8.63
N ASP A 102 -10.86 22.46 9.38
CA ASP A 102 -10.19 23.38 10.30
C ASP A 102 -8.69 23.00 10.40
N PRO A 103 -7.83 23.54 9.51
CA PRO A 103 -6.45 23.09 9.36
C PRO A 103 -5.51 23.62 10.46
N THR A 104 -5.79 23.30 11.72
CA THR A 104 -4.96 23.70 12.86
C THR A 104 -3.85 22.69 13.12
N THR A 105 -2.74 23.17 13.67
CA THR A 105 -1.64 22.32 14.15
C THR A 105 -2.09 21.25 15.16
N SER A 106 -3.06 21.57 16.02
CA SER A 106 -3.64 20.60 16.96
C SER A 106 -4.32 19.44 16.22
N ARG A 107 -5.22 19.74 15.28
CA ARG A 107 -5.92 18.70 14.49
C ARG A 107 -4.96 17.92 13.60
N ALA A 108 -3.91 18.57 13.11
CA ALA A 108 -2.87 17.88 12.34
C ALA A 108 -2.10 16.89 13.23
N GLY A 109 -1.85 17.26 14.49
CA GLY A 109 -1.32 16.37 15.53
C GLY A 109 -2.23 15.17 15.79
N ASP A 110 -3.53 15.39 15.98
CA ASP A 110 -4.53 14.33 16.20
C ASP A 110 -4.60 13.37 15.00
N ALA A 111 -4.60 13.90 13.77
CA ALA A 111 -4.57 13.10 12.56
C ALA A 111 -3.28 12.28 12.43
N ALA A 112 -2.13 12.85 12.80
CA ALA A 112 -0.87 12.14 12.82
C ALA A 112 -0.85 11.01 13.86
N ASP A 113 -1.49 11.20 15.03
CA ASP A 113 -1.66 10.16 16.04
C ASP A 113 -2.49 8.98 15.51
N GLU A 114 -3.57 9.24 14.78
CA GLU A 114 -4.37 8.19 14.14
C GLU A 114 -3.58 7.45 13.04
N VAL A 115 -2.80 8.18 12.23
CA VAL A 115 -1.93 7.55 11.22
C VAL A 115 -0.87 6.68 11.89
N ALA A 116 -0.29 7.10 13.02
CA ALA A 116 0.67 6.30 13.78
C ALA A 116 0.03 5.03 14.38
N ARG A 117 -1.23 5.10 14.83
CA ARG A 117 -2.02 3.93 15.24
C ARG A 117 -2.25 2.98 14.06
N ALA A 118 -2.66 3.50 12.92
CA ALA A 118 -2.83 2.71 11.70
C ALA A 118 -1.50 2.06 11.27
N ARG A 119 -0.38 2.78 11.35
CA ARG A 119 0.96 2.23 11.07
C ARG A 119 1.26 1.00 11.91
N THR A 120 0.93 1.03 13.20
CA THR A 120 1.18 -0.11 14.10
C THR A 120 0.39 -1.35 13.70
N VAL A 121 -0.89 -1.18 13.33
CA VAL A 121 -1.75 -2.29 12.87
C VAL A 121 -1.26 -2.82 11.52
N ILE A 122 -0.98 -1.94 10.58
CA ILE A 122 -0.46 -2.28 9.25
C ILE A 122 0.87 -3.03 9.38
N ASP A 123 1.85 -2.49 10.10
CA ASP A 123 3.17 -3.13 10.26
C ASP A 123 3.10 -4.48 10.98
N ALA A 124 2.14 -4.69 11.88
CA ALA A 124 1.91 -5.98 12.51
C ALA A 124 1.44 -7.01 11.48
N HIS A 125 0.40 -6.67 10.72
CA HIS A 125 -0.15 -7.55 9.68
C HIS A 125 0.88 -7.85 8.58
N LEU A 126 1.48 -6.82 7.98
CA LEU A 126 2.43 -7.01 6.88
C LEU A 126 3.64 -7.87 7.28
N ARG A 127 4.06 -7.82 8.55
CA ARG A 127 5.13 -8.72 9.05
C ARG A 127 4.63 -10.16 9.19
N HIS A 128 3.46 -10.35 9.78
CA HIS A 128 2.88 -11.68 9.94
C HIS A 128 2.69 -12.37 8.58
N GLU A 129 2.20 -11.63 7.59
CA GLU A 129 2.06 -12.14 6.23
C GLU A 129 3.42 -12.46 5.57
N GLU A 130 4.41 -11.55 5.68
CA GLU A 130 5.76 -11.76 5.14
C GLU A 130 6.50 -12.94 5.78
N ASP A 131 6.25 -13.19 7.06
CA ASP A 131 6.90 -14.26 7.84
C ASP A 131 6.21 -15.61 7.63
N ASP A 132 4.87 -15.66 7.62
CA ASP A 132 4.11 -16.92 7.71
C ASP A 132 3.40 -17.29 6.41
N ILE A 133 3.01 -16.34 5.57
CA ILE A 133 2.27 -16.60 4.32
C ILE A 133 3.20 -16.65 3.11
N GLU A 134 4.13 -15.71 3.01
CA GLU A 134 5.01 -15.61 1.82
C GLU A 134 5.85 -16.88 1.59
N PRO A 135 6.42 -17.56 2.61
CA PRO A 135 7.11 -18.83 2.39
C PRO A 135 6.19 -19.95 1.86
N LEU A 136 4.92 -19.95 2.26
CA LEU A 136 3.93 -20.90 1.75
C LEU A 136 3.65 -20.64 0.29
N ILE A 137 3.44 -19.38 -0.09
CA ILE A 137 3.24 -18.97 -1.49
C ILE A 137 4.45 -19.30 -2.35
N ALA A 138 5.67 -19.09 -1.84
CA ALA A 138 6.90 -19.42 -2.56
C ALA A 138 6.99 -20.91 -2.90
N ALA A 139 6.51 -21.81 -2.03
CA ALA A 139 6.46 -23.23 -2.30
C ALA A 139 5.51 -23.61 -3.46
N TYR A 140 4.59 -22.72 -3.82
CA TYR A 140 3.61 -22.90 -4.91
C TYR A 140 3.87 -21.99 -6.11
N GLU A 141 5.05 -21.38 -6.23
CA GLU A 141 5.33 -20.40 -7.29
C GLU A 141 5.08 -20.94 -8.71
N ASP A 142 5.28 -22.25 -8.89
CA ASP A 142 5.10 -22.92 -10.16
C ASP A 142 3.69 -23.47 -10.41
N ASP A 143 2.83 -23.47 -9.40
CA ASP A 143 1.48 -24.00 -9.49
C ASP A 143 0.63 -23.20 -10.51
N PRO A 144 0.01 -23.86 -11.50
CA PRO A 144 -0.82 -23.17 -12.49
C PRO A 144 -2.03 -22.43 -11.90
N GLU A 145 -2.63 -22.95 -10.84
CA GLU A 145 -3.76 -22.30 -10.15
C GLU A 145 -3.28 -21.06 -9.39
N TRP A 146 -2.12 -21.14 -8.75
CA TRP A 146 -1.50 -19.96 -8.15
C TRP A 146 -1.18 -18.90 -9.21
N LYS A 147 -0.56 -19.28 -10.33
CA LYS A 147 -0.28 -18.36 -11.45
C LYS A 147 -1.55 -17.68 -11.98
N ALA A 148 -2.68 -18.39 -12.00
CA ALA A 148 -3.97 -17.83 -12.37
C ALA A 148 -4.50 -16.86 -11.30
N ALA A 149 -4.43 -17.23 -10.01
CA ALA A 149 -4.83 -16.38 -8.89
C ALA A 149 -3.99 -15.08 -8.84
N ALA A 150 -2.66 -15.19 -8.86
CA ALA A 150 -1.73 -14.07 -8.89
C ALA A 150 -1.91 -13.17 -10.13
N LYS A 151 -2.40 -13.70 -11.25
CA LYS A 151 -2.80 -12.88 -12.40
C LYS A 151 -4.10 -12.11 -12.12
N GLY A 152 -5.06 -12.73 -11.44
CA GLY A 152 -6.32 -12.11 -11.02
C GLY A 152 -6.15 -10.98 -10.00
N MET A 153 -5.12 -11.05 -9.16
CA MET A 153 -4.78 -9.99 -8.19
C MET A 153 -4.23 -8.70 -8.84
N ARG A 154 -3.84 -8.76 -10.12
CA ARG A 154 -3.28 -7.58 -10.81
C ARG A 154 -4.39 -6.56 -11.11
N PRO A 155 -4.10 -5.25 -11.10
CA PRO A 155 -5.08 -4.24 -11.48
C PRO A 155 -5.66 -4.50 -12.88
N SER A 156 -6.98 -4.45 -12.99
CA SER A 156 -7.71 -4.75 -14.24
C SER A 156 -7.59 -3.65 -15.29
N ARG A 157 -7.40 -2.39 -14.86
CA ARG A 157 -7.24 -1.24 -15.75
C ARG A 157 -5.77 -0.81 -15.84
N LEU A 158 -5.34 -0.47 -17.05
CA LEU A 158 -3.97 0.02 -17.28
C LEU A 158 -3.65 1.29 -16.49
N THR A 159 -4.63 2.16 -16.27
CA THR A 159 -4.46 3.37 -15.44
C THR A 159 -4.19 3.03 -13.98
N ASP A 160 -4.90 2.05 -13.41
CA ASP A 160 -4.68 1.60 -12.03
C ASP A 160 -3.31 0.91 -11.92
N ALA A 161 -2.95 0.05 -12.87
CA ALA A 161 -1.61 -0.56 -12.92
C ALA A 161 -0.49 0.48 -13.09
N GLY A 162 -0.71 1.51 -13.91
CA GLY A 162 0.24 2.61 -14.11
C GLY A 162 0.43 3.45 -12.86
N ASP A 163 -0.64 3.78 -12.15
CA ASP A 163 -0.59 4.50 -10.88
C ASP A 163 0.12 3.66 -9.79
N ALA A 164 -0.23 2.37 -9.65
CA ALA A 164 0.42 1.47 -8.70
C ALA A 164 1.93 1.33 -8.97
N LEU A 165 2.33 1.21 -10.24
CA LEU A 165 3.76 1.19 -10.62
C LEU A 165 4.47 2.51 -10.32
N ALA A 166 3.81 3.65 -10.56
CA ALA A 166 4.38 4.96 -10.23
C ALA A 166 4.56 5.10 -8.71
N TRP A 167 3.56 4.70 -7.94
CA TRP A 167 3.54 4.70 -6.48
C TRP A 167 4.62 3.80 -5.88
N MET A 168 4.76 2.55 -6.36
CA MET A 168 5.79 1.63 -5.87
C MET A 168 7.20 2.16 -6.08
N GLN A 169 7.45 3.01 -7.09
CA GLN A 169 8.79 3.54 -7.40
C GLN A 169 9.13 4.85 -6.68
N ASP A 170 8.12 5.63 -6.30
CA ASP A 170 8.27 6.98 -5.78
C ASP A 170 8.86 7.00 -4.36
N GLY A 171 10.15 7.31 -4.26
CA GLY A 171 10.91 7.21 -3.01
C GLY A 171 11.29 5.81 -2.56
N ALA A 172 11.14 4.81 -3.43
CA ALA A 172 11.67 3.48 -3.20
C ALA A 172 13.21 3.45 -3.25
N GLY A 173 13.81 2.56 -2.45
CA GLY A 173 15.24 2.31 -2.47
C GLY A 173 15.69 1.54 -3.72
N GLU A 174 17.00 1.29 -3.81
CA GLU A 174 17.56 0.58 -4.97
C GLU A 174 17.13 -0.90 -4.99
N GLN A 175 16.94 -1.52 -3.82
CA GLN A 175 16.53 -2.92 -3.73
C GLN A 175 15.12 -3.14 -4.29
N GLU A 176 14.15 -2.31 -3.89
CA GLU A 176 12.77 -2.39 -4.35
C GLU A 176 12.70 -2.14 -5.85
N ARG A 177 13.42 -1.11 -6.35
CA ARG A 177 13.47 -0.78 -7.78
C ARG A 177 14.13 -1.86 -8.62
N ALA A 178 15.24 -2.44 -8.13
CA ALA A 178 15.90 -3.55 -8.81
C ALA A 178 15.01 -4.80 -8.84
N SER A 179 14.31 -5.09 -7.74
CA SER A 179 13.39 -6.22 -7.66
C SER A 179 12.18 -6.05 -8.57
N LEU A 180 11.62 -4.84 -8.64
CA LEU A 180 10.54 -4.53 -9.58
C LEU A 180 10.98 -4.74 -11.04
N ARG A 181 12.20 -4.32 -11.40
CA ARG A 181 12.78 -4.52 -12.74
C ARG A 181 13.11 -5.99 -13.06
N ALA A 182 13.33 -6.82 -12.04
CA ALA A 182 13.50 -8.26 -12.21
C ALA A 182 12.16 -8.94 -12.52
N THR A 183 11.06 -8.43 -11.98
CA THR A 183 9.71 -8.96 -12.20
C THR A 183 9.05 -8.42 -13.47
N ILE A 184 9.26 -7.15 -13.81
CA ILE A 184 8.65 -6.48 -14.96
C ILE A 184 9.74 -5.83 -15.82
N PRO A 185 9.80 -6.07 -17.14
CA PRO A 185 10.81 -5.46 -18.00
C PRO A 185 10.82 -3.93 -17.89
N ALA A 186 12.02 -3.34 -17.78
CA ALA A 186 12.18 -1.90 -17.60
C ALA A 186 11.46 -1.02 -18.64
N PRO A 187 11.40 -1.37 -19.94
CA PRO A 187 10.62 -0.61 -20.92
C PRO A 187 9.12 -0.59 -20.61
N VAL A 188 8.57 -1.69 -20.09
CA VAL A 188 7.16 -1.79 -19.69
C VAL A 188 6.90 -0.90 -18.49
N ILE A 189 7.76 -0.96 -17.47
CA ILE A 189 7.66 -0.07 -16.29
C ILE A 189 7.67 1.40 -16.74
N ALA A 190 8.60 1.77 -17.63
CA ALA A 190 8.73 3.15 -18.11
C ALA A 190 7.46 3.64 -18.85
N VAL A 191 6.92 2.83 -19.77
CA VAL A 191 5.68 3.16 -20.50
C VAL A 191 4.49 3.22 -19.56
N MET A 192 4.30 2.21 -18.70
CA MET A 192 3.18 2.15 -17.76
C MET A 192 3.19 3.32 -16.80
N THR A 193 4.33 3.57 -16.18
CA THR A 193 4.51 4.69 -15.25
C THR A 193 4.24 6.00 -15.98
N THR A 194 4.86 6.24 -17.14
CA THR A 194 4.79 7.55 -17.82
C THR A 194 3.42 7.84 -18.44
N VAL A 195 2.85 6.89 -19.16
CA VAL A 195 1.59 7.09 -19.91
C VAL A 195 0.39 6.91 -18.99
N PHE A 196 0.36 5.83 -18.21
CA PHE A 196 -0.82 5.43 -17.45
C PHE A 196 -0.76 5.87 -15.98
N GLY A 197 0.44 6.03 -15.39
CA GLY A 197 0.62 6.59 -14.03
C GLY A 197 0.60 8.12 -13.95
N ARG A 198 0.00 8.79 -14.93
CA ARG A 198 0.00 10.27 -15.02
C ARG A 198 -0.74 10.90 -13.85
N ARG A 199 -1.82 10.28 -13.37
CA ARG A 199 -2.59 10.79 -12.24
C ARG A 199 -1.72 10.82 -10.99
N TYR A 200 -1.10 9.69 -10.63
CA TYR A 200 -0.16 9.62 -9.51
C TYR A 200 0.91 10.72 -9.57
N ARG A 201 1.62 10.83 -10.70
CA ARG A 201 2.72 11.80 -10.84
C ARG A 201 2.28 13.26 -10.75
N ARG A 202 1.04 13.59 -11.13
CA ARG A 202 0.56 14.98 -11.13
C ARG A 202 -0.15 15.37 -9.84
N GLU A 203 -0.83 14.44 -9.19
CA GLU A 203 -1.76 14.75 -8.10
C GLU A 203 -1.27 14.28 -6.73
N ILE A 204 -0.40 13.26 -6.70
CA ILE A 204 0.03 12.60 -5.46
C ILE A 204 1.52 12.82 -5.21
N ALA A 205 2.40 12.46 -6.17
CA ALA A 205 3.85 12.57 -6.02
C ALA A 205 4.36 13.96 -5.56
N PRO A 206 3.79 15.10 -6.02
CA PRO A 206 4.21 16.43 -5.55
C PRO A 206 4.07 16.62 -4.03
N THR A 207 3.18 15.87 -3.36
CA THR A 207 3.02 15.89 -1.90
C THR A 207 4.32 15.55 -1.17
N TRP A 208 5.17 14.72 -1.77
CA TRP A 208 6.40 14.21 -1.16
C TRP A 208 7.68 14.95 -1.60
N GLN A 209 7.55 15.91 -2.52
CA GLN A 209 8.69 16.66 -3.07
C GLN A 209 8.97 17.96 -2.31
N VAL A 210 8.19 18.24 -1.26
CA VAL A 210 8.36 19.44 -0.45
C VAL A 210 9.49 19.21 0.56
N GLY A 211 10.67 19.68 0.19
CA GLY A 211 11.84 19.91 1.02
C GLY A 211 12.49 21.22 0.61
#